data_AF-A0A814PF24-F1
#
_entry.id   AF-A0A814PF24-F1
#
_cell.length_a   1.000
_cell.length_b   1.000
_cell.length_c   1.000
_cell.angle_alpha   90.00
_cell.angle_beta   90.00
_cell.angle_gamma   90.00
#
_symmetry.space_group_name_H-M   'P 1'
#
loop_
_entity.id
_entity.type
_entity.pdbx_description
1 polymer ?
#
loop_
_entity_poly.entity_id
_entity_poly.type
_entity_poly.pdbx_seq_one_letter_code
_entity_poly.pdbx_strand_id
1 'polypeptide(L)' 'MPTLTTLILSWNEIGAHGAQYLVDALLCNTTLNTLDLYNNQIGTLVAQHLGDALRNNTTLTILDLGYNQTRGKQKPPL' A
#
# COMPACT_ATOMS: atom_id res chain seq x y z
N MET A 1 15.87 16.89 12.13
CA MET A 1 15.20 17.33 10.89
C MET A 1 13.78 16.78 10.91
N PRO A 2 12.76 17.55 10.52
CA PRO A 2 11.40 17.01 10.41
C PRO A 2 11.36 15.92 9.33
N THR A 3 10.74 14.79 9.64
CA THR A 3 10.54 13.67 8.72
C THR A 3 9.05 13.41 8.57
N LEU A 4 8.64 12.87 7.41
CA LEU A 4 7.25 12.53 7.16
C LEU A 4 6.87 11.26 7.92
N THR A 5 5.89 11.35 8.82
CA THR A 5 5.40 10.21 9.62
C THR A 5 4.02 9.73 9.17
N THR A 6 3.26 10.55 8.45
CA THR A 6 1.92 10.24 7.96
C THR A 6 1.78 10.66 6.51
N LEU A 7 1.28 9.76 5.66
CA LEU A 7 1.02 10.01 4.25
C LEU A 7 -0.41 9.57 3.92
N ILE A 8 -1.25 10.52 3.55
CA ILE A 8 -2.66 10.29 3.20
C ILE A 8 -2.81 10.49 1.69
N LEU A 9 -3.12 9.40 0.99
CA LEU A 9 -3.30 9.39 -0.46
C LEU A 9 -4.63 8.76 -0.88
N SER A 10 -5.59 8.67 0.03
CA SER A 10 -7.00 8.36 -0.23
C SER A 10 -7.55 8.98 -1.53
N TRP A 11 -8.22 8.20 -2.38
CA TRP A 11 -8.95 8.66 -3.58
C TRP A 11 -8.12 9.39 -4.65
N ASN A 12 -6.90 8.93 -4.95
CA ASN A 12 -6.02 9.60 -5.93
C ASN A 12 -5.79 8.81 -7.23
N GLU A 13 -6.52 7.71 -7.46
CA GLU A 13 -6.38 6.89 -8.67
C GLU A 13 -4.93 6.48 -8.98
N ILE A 14 -4.12 6.26 -7.93
CA ILE A 14 -2.68 5.94 -8.05
C ILE A 14 -2.43 4.76 -9.00
N GLY A 15 -3.36 3.80 -8.99
CA GLY A 15 -3.31 2.59 -9.80
C GLY A 15 -2.18 1.66 -9.38
N ALA A 16 -2.11 0.51 -10.06
CA ALA A 16 -1.04 -0.46 -9.82
C ALA A 16 0.36 0.13 -10.09
N HIS A 17 0.51 0.92 -11.15
CA HIS A 17 1.82 1.47 -11.53
C HIS A 17 2.35 2.47 -10.49
N GLY A 18 1.53 3.43 -10.05
CA GLY A 18 1.93 4.38 -9.00
C GLY A 18 2.21 3.69 -7.67
N ALA A 19 1.43 2.66 -7.34
CA ALA A 19 1.57 1.94 -6.08
C ALA A 19 2.85 1.09 -6.03
N GLN A 20 3.41 0.67 -7.17
CA GLN A 20 4.71 0.01 -7.21
C GLN A 20 5.83 0.92 -6.67
N TYR A 21 5.79 2.22 -6.96
CA TYR A 21 6.76 3.17 -6.40
C TYR A 21 6.60 3.34 -4.88
N LEU A 22 5.38 3.22 -4.36
CA LEU A 22 5.14 3.22 -2.92
C LEU A 22 5.71 1.98 -2.24
N VAL A 23 5.60 0.80 -2.88
CA VAL A 23 6.25 -0.43 -2.40
C VAL A 23 7.76 -0.23 -2.30
N ASP A 24 8.39 0.29 -3.36
CA ASP A 24 9.83 0.51 -3.39
C ASP A 24 10.27 1.53 -2.32
N ALA A 25 9.48 2.59 -2.11
CA ALA A 25 9.74 3.58 -1.07
C ALA A 25 9.65 2.99 0.35
N LEU A 26 8.70 2.08 0.59
CA LEU A 26 8.52 1.41 1.89
C LEU A 26 9.67 0.48 2.26
N LEU A 27 10.44 -0.04 1.29
CA LEU A 27 11.62 -0.88 1.58
C LEU A 27 12.74 -0.09 2.28
N CYS A 28 12.83 1.20 2.03
CA CYS A 28 13.90 2.06 2.56
C CYS A 28 13.40 3.09 3.59
N ASN A 29 12.10 3.37 3.62
CA ASN A 29 11.54 4.36 4.54
C ASN A 29 11.42 3.80 5.96
N THR A 30 12.09 4.47 6.91
CA THR A 30 12.15 4.10 8.32
C THR A 30 11.50 5.13 9.25
N THR A 31 10.65 6.00 8.71
CA THR A 31 10.03 7.11 9.45
C THR A 31 8.52 7.15 9.32
N LEU A 32 7.97 6.62 8.23
CA LEU A 32 6.55 6.59 7.97
C LEU A 32 5.88 5.59 8.90
N ASN A 33 4.88 6.09 9.62
CA ASN A 33 4.11 5.34 10.60
C ASN A 33 2.68 5.05 10.11
N THR A 34 2.10 5.97 9.33
CA THR A 34 0.76 5.85 8.76
C THR A 34 0.78 6.07 7.25
N LEU A 35 0.19 5.13 6.51
CA LEU A 35 -0.02 5.19 5.07
C LEU A 35 -1.48 4.88 4.74
N ASP A 36 -2.23 5.87 4.26
CA ASP A 36 -3.59 5.68 3.78
C ASP A 36 -3.63 5.66 2.25
N LEU A 37 -4.04 4.52 1.71
CA LEU A 37 -4.22 4.28 0.29
C LEU A 37 -5.66 3.86 -0.05
N TYR A 38 -6.63 4.22 0.78
CA TYR A 38 -8.02 3.90 0.54
C TYR A 38 -8.48 4.35 -0.87
N ASN A 39 -9.13 3.43 -1.59
CA ASN A 39 -9.65 3.60 -2.95
C ASN A 39 -8.66 4.20 -3.97
N ASN A 40 -7.60 3.45 -4.29
CA ASN A 40 -6.54 3.87 -5.20
C ASN A 40 -6.27 2.92 -6.36
N GLN A 41 -7.14 1.95 -6.61
CA GLN A 41 -7.05 1.05 -7.75
C GLN A 41 -5.75 0.21 -7.81
N ILE A 42 -5.16 -0.15 -6.65
CA ILE A 42 -3.82 -0.76 -6.53
C ILE A 42 -3.71 -2.14 -7.20
N GLY A 43 -4.81 -2.90 -7.26
CA GLY A 43 -4.81 -4.26 -7.80
C GLY A 43 -4.13 -5.31 -6.91
N THR A 44 -4.34 -6.59 -7.25
CA THR A 44 -3.97 -7.72 -6.37
C THR A 44 -2.47 -8.01 -6.35
N LEU A 45 -1.80 -7.86 -7.49
CA LEU A 45 -0.37 -8.14 -7.61
C LEU A 45 0.46 -7.16 -6.77
N VAL A 46 0.15 -5.87 -6.87
CA VAL A 46 0.87 -4.85 -6.10
C VAL A 46 0.54 -4.95 -4.61
N ALA A 47 -0.69 -5.34 -4.25
CA ALA A 47 -1.02 -5.64 -2.86
C ALA A 47 -0.19 -6.80 -2.27
N GLN A 48 0.19 -7.81 -3.08
CA GLN A 48 1.11 -8.86 -2.65
C GLN A 48 2.52 -8.32 -2.42
N HIS A 49 3.06 -7.54 -3.36
CA HIS A 49 4.37 -6.89 -3.21
C HIS A 49 4.42 -5.97 -1.99
N LEU A 50 3.33 -5.26 -1.71
CA LEU A 50 3.19 -4.44 -0.50
C LEU A 50 3.29 -5.31 0.75
N GLY A 51 2.62 -6.47 0.78
CA GLY A 51 2.76 -7.45 1.85
C GLY A 51 4.21 -7.89 2.09
N ASP A 52 4.99 -8.10 1.03
CA ASP A 52 6.40 -8.48 1.13
C ASP A 52 7.29 -7.32 1.63
N ALA A 53 7.04 -6.08 1.18
CA ALA A 53 7.74 -4.90 1.68
C ALA A 53 7.48 -4.68 3.19
N LEU A 54 6.25 -4.91 3.64
CA LEU A 54 5.87 -4.78 5.05
C LEU A 54 6.55 -5.80 5.96
N ARG A 55 7.03 -6.94 5.44
CA ARG A 55 7.82 -7.89 6.25
C ARG A 55 9.13 -7.27 6.75
N ASN A 56 9.68 -6.32 5.98
CA ASN A 56 10.94 -5.65 6.28
C ASN A 56 10.74 -4.25 6.86
N ASN A 57 9.59 -3.62 6.62
CA ASN A 57 9.29 -2.31 7.19
C ASN A 57 8.85 -2.45 8.66
N THR A 58 9.65 -1.91 9.58
CA THR A 58 9.41 -1.99 11.03
C THR A 58 8.77 -0.74 11.63
N THR A 59 8.51 0.30 10.83
CA THR A 59 8.03 1.60 11.33
C THR A 59 6.57 1.87 11.01
N LEU A 60 6.06 1.30 9.91
CA LEU A 60 4.67 1.45 9.51
C LEU A 60 3.77 0.65 10.45
N THR A 61 2.86 1.35 11.14
CA THR A 61 1.92 0.74 12.08
C THR A 61 0.47 0.80 11.61
N ILE A 62 0.16 1.72 10.68
CA ILE A 62 -1.18 1.90 10.11
C ILE A 62 -1.06 1.87 8.59
N LEU A 63 -1.80 0.96 7.97
CA LEU A 63 -1.96 0.86 6.52
C LEU A 63 -3.44 0.69 6.19
N ASP A 64 -4.01 1.62 5.44
CA ASP A 64 -5.37 1.50 4.89
C ASP A 64 -5.32 1.15 3.40
N LEU A 65 -5.92 0.03 3.03
CA LEU A 65 -6.09 -0.45 1.66
C LEU A 65 -7.57 -0.64 1.29
N GLY A 66 -8.49 -0.11 2.09
CA GLY A 66 -9.92 -0.20 1.85
C GLY A 66 -10.30 0.24 0.43
N TYR A 67 -11.34 -0.38 -0.13
CA TYR A 67 -11.82 -0.08 -1.48
C TYR A 67 -10.76 -0.21 -2.61
N ASN A 68 -9.67 -0.93 -2.41
CA ASN A 68 -8.78 -1.37 -3.49
C ASN A 68 -9.14 -2.78 -3.98
N GLN A 69 -8.79 -3.11 -5.23
CA GLN A 69 -8.98 -4.45 -5.78
C GLN A 69 -7.88 -5.40 -5.28
N THR A 70 -7.83 -5.64 -3.98
CA THR A 70 -6.80 -6.48 -3.33
C THR A 70 -7.19 -7.96 -3.25
N ARG A 71 -8.48 -8.28 -3.44
CA ARG A 71 -8.95 -9.67 -3.55
C ARG A 71 -8.85 -10.13 -5.00
N GLY A 72 -8.14 -11.23 -5.23
CA GLY A 72 -8.19 -11.98 -6.49
C GLY A 72 -9.64 -12.20 -6.93
N LYS A 73 -9.89 -12.25 -8.24
CA LYS A 73 -11.19 -12.71 -8.75
C LYS A 73 -11.46 -14.08 -8.11
N GLN A 74 -12.33 -14.13 -7.11
CA GLN A 74 -12.76 -15.39 -6.54
C GLN A 74 -13.50 -16.12 -7.67
N LYS A 75 -12.98 -17.27 -8.09
CA LYS A 75 -13.78 -18.18 -8.91
C LYS A 75 -14.98 -18.56 -8.04
N PRO A 76 -16.23 -18.35 -8.47
CA PRO A 76 -17.38 -18.74 -7.68
C PRO A 76 -17.27 -20.24 -7.34
N PRO A 77 -17.66 -20.66 -6.12
CA PRO A 77 -17.68 -22.08 -5.77
C PRO A 77 -18.57 -22.82 -6.78
N LEU A 78 -18.06 -23.96 -7.28
CA LEU A 78 -18.77 -24.90 -8.16
C LEU A 78 -19.99 -25.49 -7.45
#